data_AF-X1LC65-F1
#
_entry.id   AF-X1LC65-F1
#
_cell.length_a   1.000
_cell.length_b   1.000
_cell.length_c   1.000
_cell.angle_alpha   90.00
_cell.angle_beta   90.00
_cell.angle_gamma   90.00
#
_symmetry.space_group_name_H-M   'P 1'
#
loop_
_entity.id
_entity.type
_entity.pdbx_description
1 polymer ?
#
loop_
_entity_poly.entity_id
_entity_poly.type
_entity_poly.pdbx_seq_one_letter_code
_entity_poly.pdbx_strand_id
1 'polypeptide(L)'
;MERVNLLEQNQWEAEPGEELKIPEVYISRLKFEIVVFRTKKDFTFRCSEYEWIEGAAWRFANVIIDTSKLNPKGEVELQRVTYHPEIVLVNVPFMSMPAPEEITPGEAED
;
A
#
# COMPACT_ATOMS: atom_id res chain seq x y z
N MET A 1 -4.56 7.61 -24.05
CA MET A 1 -4.25 6.84 -22.83
C MET A 1 -2.90 7.33 -22.32
N GLU A 2 -2.88 7.91 -21.14
CA GLU A 2 -1.63 8.22 -20.45
C GLU A 2 -0.84 6.92 -20.26
N ARG A 3 0.46 6.93 -20.61
CA ARG A 3 1.33 5.78 -20.36
C ARG A 3 1.64 5.78 -18.87
N VAL A 4 1.06 4.83 -18.14
CA VAL A 4 1.34 4.68 -16.71
C VAL A 4 2.74 4.10 -16.53
N ASN A 5 3.61 4.82 -15.81
CA ASN A 5 4.97 4.37 -15.51
C ASN A 5 5.05 3.81 -14.09
N LEU A 6 5.03 2.47 -13.99
CA LEU A 6 5.10 1.76 -12.72
C LEU A 6 6.52 1.69 -12.14
N LEU A 7 7.53 2.18 -12.86
CA LEU A 7 8.91 2.20 -12.39
C LEU A 7 9.23 3.44 -11.56
N GLU A 8 8.32 4.42 -11.55
CA GLU A 8 8.51 5.69 -10.86
C GLU A 8 7.57 5.80 -9.66
N GLN A 9 8.03 6.52 -8.63
CA GLN A 9 7.16 6.89 -7.52
C GLN A 9 6.08 7.84 -8.01
N ASN A 10 4.87 7.65 -7.49
CA ASN A 10 3.73 8.50 -7.80
C ASN A 10 2.97 8.84 -6.51
N GLN A 11 2.20 9.92 -6.55
CA GLN A 11 1.41 10.38 -5.43
C GLN A 11 0.10 10.95 -5.93
N TRP A 12 -0.97 10.65 -5.22
CA TRP A 12 -2.29 11.23 -5.45
C TRP A 12 -2.80 11.83 -4.14
N GLU A 13 -3.42 12.98 -4.25
CA GLU A 13 -4.00 13.73 -3.13
C GLU A 13 -5.45 14.10 -3.48
N ALA A 14 -6.28 14.22 -2.45
CA ALA A 14 -7.64 14.73 -2.55
C ALA A 14 -7.99 15.54 -1.30
N GLU A 15 -8.79 16.59 -1.48
CA GLU A 15 -9.27 17.42 -0.38
C GLU A 15 -10.25 16.64 0.51
N PRO A 16 -10.50 17.08 1.75
CA PRO A 16 -11.52 16.50 2.61
C PRO A 16 -12.90 16.47 1.92
N GLY A 17 -13.49 15.29 1.82
CA GLY A 17 -14.79 15.08 1.18
C GLY A 17 -14.74 14.84 -0.34
N GLU A 18 -13.56 14.94 -0.96
CA GLU A 18 -13.35 14.53 -2.35
C GLU A 18 -12.96 13.05 -2.43
N GLU A 19 -13.30 12.42 -3.55
CA GLU A 19 -12.88 11.06 -3.86
C GLU A 19 -11.44 11.07 -4.40
N LEU A 20 -10.56 10.31 -3.75
CA LEU A 20 -9.18 10.13 -4.18
C LEU A 20 -9.11 9.26 -5.45
N LYS A 21 -8.72 9.86 -6.57
CA LYS A 21 -8.63 9.17 -7.87
C LYS A 21 -7.24 8.59 -8.11
N ILE A 22 -7.11 7.28 -7.90
CA ILE A 22 -5.90 6.53 -8.21
C ILE A 22 -6.15 5.70 -9.48
N PRO A 23 -5.25 5.69 -10.47
CA PRO A 23 -5.43 4.85 -11.65
C PRO A 23 -5.48 3.37 -11.27
N GLU A 24 -6.50 2.66 -11.76
CA GLU A 24 -6.83 1.26 -11.44
C GLU A 24 -5.64 0.29 -11.54
N VAL A 25 -4.73 0.55 -12.49
CA VAL A 25 -3.54 -0.26 -12.71
C VAL A 25 -2.60 -0.32 -11.50
N TYR A 26 -2.63 0.67 -10.60
CA TYR A 26 -1.84 0.68 -9.36
C TYR A 26 -2.52 -0.11 -8.22
N ILE A 27 -3.83 -0.34 -8.31
CA ILE A 27 -4.64 -0.95 -7.24
C ILE A 27 -4.98 -2.41 -7.55
N SER A 28 -5.50 -2.69 -8.75
CA SER A 28 -5.96 -4.02 -9.21
C SER A 28 -4.93 -5.16 -9.11
N ARG A 29 -3.64 -4.85 -8.97
CA ARG A 29 -2.56 -5.84 -8.84
C ARG A 29 -2.14 -6.14 -7.40
N LEU A 30 -2.67 -5.38 -6.44
CA LEU A 30 -2.34 -5.55 -5.03
C LEU A 30 -2.91 -6.88 -4.55
N LYS A 31 -2.11 -7.63 -3.80
CA LYS A 31 -2.48 -8.95 -3.31
C LYS A 31 -2.34 -9.05 -1.81
N PHE A 32 -1.41 -8.30 -1.22
CA PHE A 32 -1.10 -8.42 0.19
C PHE A 32 -1.25 -7.09 0.90
N GLU A 33 -1.88 -7.12 2.07
CA GLU A 33 -1.73 -6.11 3.10
C GLU A 33 -0.64 -6.55 4.07
N ILE A 34 0.36 -5.70 4.25
CA ILE A 34 1.53 -5.94 5.09
C ILE A 34 1.45 -5.04 6.31
N VAL A 35 1.39 -5.64 7.49
CA VAL A 35 1.45 -4.94 8.78
C VAL A 35 2.83 -5.14 9.36
N VAL A 36 3.62 -4.06 9.42
CA VAL A 36 4.99 -4.11 9.93
C VAL A 36 5.02 -3.64 11.38
N PHE A 37 5.55 -4.49 12.26
CA PHE A 37 5.61 -4.20 13.68
C PHE A 37 6.87 -3.41 14.01
N ARG A 38 6.72 -2.22 14.62
CA ARG A 38 7.86 -1.45 15.14
C ARG A 38 7.58 -0.98 16.56
N THR A 39 8.66 -0.85 17.34
CA THR A 39 8.60 -0.42 18.75
C THR A 39 7.93 0.93 19.00
N LYS A 40 7.91 1.82 18.00
CA LYS A 40 7.29 3.16 18.13
C LYS A 40 5.89 3.25 17.53
N LYS A 41 5.69 2.62 16.37
CA LYS A 41 4.44 2.70 15.62
C LYS A 41 4.42 1.62 14.55
N ASP A 42 3.35 0.84 14.53
CA ASP A 42 3.09 -0.08 13.44
C ASP A 42 2.70 0.70 12.19
N PHE A 43 3.08 0.18 11.03
CA PHE A 43 2.68 0.78 9.76
C PHE A 43 2.21 -0.30 8.80
N THR A 44 1.21 0.06 8.00
CA THR A 44 0.57 -0.83 7.04
C THR A 44 0.80 -0.30 5.64
N PHE A 45 1.00 -1.20 4.70
CA PHE A 45 0.99 -0.89 3.27
C PHE A 45 0.46 -2.09 2.49
N ARG A 46 0.07 -1.86 1.25
CA ARG A 46 -0.35 -2.93 0.33
C ARG A 46 0.70 -3.12 -0.74
N CYS A 47 0.90 -4.35 -1.20
CA CYS A 47 1.84 -4.67 -2.27
C CYS A 47 1.32 -5.79 -3.16
N SER A 48 1.88 -5.92 -4.36
CA SER A 48 1.53 -7.02 -5.25
C SER A 48 2.28 -8.31 -4.90
N GLU A 49 3.52 -8.18 -4.43
CA GLU A 49 4.46 -9.29 -4.22
C GLU A 49 5.45 -8.94 -3.12
N TYR A 50 5.95 -9.96 -2.42
CA TYR A 50 7.07 -9.83 -1.50
C TYR A 50 7.97 -11.05 -1.53
N GLU A 51 9.27 -10.86 -1.37
CA GLU A 51 10.27 -11.92 -1.37
C GLU A 51 11.39 -11.65 -0.36
N TRP A 52 11.97 -12.72 0.19
CA TRP A 52 13.15 -12.62 1.02
C TRP A 52 14.38 -12.41 0.15
N ILE A 53 15.21 -11.45 0.51
CA ILE A 53 16.49 -11.16 -0.14
C ILE A 53 17.65 -11.29 0.87
N GLU A 54 18.89 -11.29 0.36
CA GLU A 54 20.08 -11.34 1.21
C GLU A 54 20.14 -10.17 2.21
N GLY A 55 20.77 -10.40 3.36
CA GLY A 55 20.97 -9.36 4.38
C GLY A 55 19.82 -9.21 5.37
N ALA A 56 19.04 -10.27 5.59
CA ALA A 56 17.90 -10.28 6.51
C ALA A 56 16.82 -9.26 6.14
N ALA A 57 16.52 -9.18 4.84
CA ALA A 57 15.66 -8.16 4.29
C ALA A 57 14.53 -8.76 3.45
N TRP A 58 13.40 -8.06 3.44
CA TRP A 58 12.25 -8.35 2.61
C TRP A 58 12.09 -7.25 1.58
N ARG A 59 11.94 -7.65 0.33
CA ARG A 59 11.62 -6.76 -0.79
C ARG A 59 10.13 -6.85 -1.09
N PHE A 60 9.49 -5.70 -1.24
CA PHE A 60 8.07 -5.57 -1.56
C PHE A 60 7.92 -4.78 -2.85
N ALA A 61 7.11 -5.27 -3.79
CA ALA A 61 6.94 -4.66 -5.12
C ALA A 61 5.55 -4.02 -5.29
N ASN A 62 5.49 -2.95 -6.09
CA ASN A 62 4.28 -2.18 -6.38
C ASN A 62 3.52 -1.78 -5.11
N VAL A 63 4.21 -1.06 -4.23
CA VAL A 63 3.74 -0.74 -2.89
C VAL A 63 2.85 0.50 -2.90
N ILE A 64 1.69 0.40 -2.23
CA ILE A 64 0.76 1.49 -1.98
C ILE A 64 0.70 1.77 -0.48
N ILE A 65 0.92 3.02 -0.10
CA ILE A 65 0.88 3.49 1.30
C ILE A 65 -0.16 4.60 1.42
N ASP A 66 -1.06 4.46 2.40
CA ASP A 66 -1.85 5.58 2.87
C ASP A 66 -0.96 6.51 3.70
N THR A 67 -0.74 7.72 3.19
CA THR A 67 0.06 8.76 3.82
C THR A 67 -0.78 10.01 4.12
N SER A 68 -2.08 9.81 4.30
CA SER A 68 -3.04 10.84 4.65
C SER A 68 -2.65 11.56 5.94
N LYS A 69 -2.96 12.85 6.02
CA LYS A 69 -2.74 13.66 7.22
C LYS A 69 -4.01 13.70 8.03
N LEU A 70 -3.88 13.44 9.32
CA LEU A 70 -4.97 13.53 10.29
C LEU A 70 -4.78 14.78 11.15
N ASN A 71 -5.89 15.44 11.49
CA ASN A 71 -5.90 16.50 12.50
C ASN A 71 -5.74 15.92 13.92
N PRO A 72 -5.57 16.76 14.97
CA PRO A 72 -5.49 16.30 16.36
C PRO A 72 -6.73 15.55 16.87
N LYS A 73 -7.87 15.61 16.18
CA LYS A 73 -9.09 14.86 16.49
C LYS A 73 -9.12 13.49 15.79
N GLY A 74 -8.16 13.20 14.91
CA GLY A 74 -8.09 11.97 14.13
C GLY A 74 -8.87 12.01 12.82
N GLU A 75 -9.39 13.17 12.41
CA GLU A 75 -10.12 13.33 11.14
C GLU A 75 -9.14 13.61 9.99
N VAL A 76 -9.46 13.16 8.78
CA VAL A 76 -8.60 13.35 7.61
C VAL A 76 -8.63 14.82 7.15
N GLU A 77 -7.47 15.49 7.20
CA GLU A 77 -7.25 16.85 6.65
C GLU A 77 -6.77 16.82 5.21
N LEU A 78 -6.08 15.74 4.81
CA LEU A 78 -5.60 15.54 3.45
C LEU A 78 -5.59 14.04 3.18
N GLN A 79 -6.39 13.60 2.21
CA GLN A 79 -6.30 12.24 1.71
C GLN A 79 -5.09 12.14 0.79
N ARG A 80 -4.21 11.17 1.05
CA ARG A 80 -3.02 10.99 0.23
C ARG A 80 -2.57 9.56 0.17
N VAL A 81 -2.32 9.09 -1.05
CA VAL A 81 -1.72 7.79 -1.30
C VAL A 81 -0.42 7.96 -2.08
N THR A 82 0.62 7.24 -1.65
CA THR A 82 1.88 7.16 -2.38
C THR A 82 2.08 5.76 -2.95
N TYR A 83 2.57 5.73 -4.18
CA TYR A 83 3.05 4.54 -4.84
C TYR A 83 4.58 4.50 -4.83
N HIS A 84 5.12 3.35 -4.45
CA HIS A 84 6.54 3.04 -4.57
C HIS A 84 6.70 1.79 -5.44
N PRO A 85 7.56 1.82 -6.48
CA PRO A 85 7.82 0.61 -7.28
C PRO A 85 8.37 -0.52 -6.41
N GLU A 86 9.15 -0.16 -5.39
CA GLU A 86 9.79 -1.11 -4.49
C GLU A 86 10.06 -0.49 -3.12
N ILE A 87 9.92 -1.30 -2.07
CA ILE A 87 10.42 -1.01 -0.72
C ILE A 87 11.20 -2.21 -0.21
N VAL A 88 12.36 -1.97 0.40
CA VAL A 88 13.15 -2.98 1.09
C VAL A 88 13.15 -2.67 2.59
N LEU A 89 12.77 -3.66 3.40
CA LEU A 89 12.80 -3.54 4.85
C LEU A 89 13.75 -4.58 5.45
N VAL A 90 14.65 -4.12 6.31
CA VAL A 90 15.73 -4.92 6.89
C VAL A 90 15.44 -5.16 8.38
N ASN A 91 15.56 -6.42 8.84
CA ASN A 91 15.39 -6.82 10.24
C ASN A 91 14.04 -6.39 10.86
N VAL A 92 12.95 -6.45 10.08
CA VAL A 92 11.61 -6.14 10.60
C VAL A 92 10.72 -7.38 10.61
N PRO A 93 10.02 -7.66 11.72
CA PRO A 93 8.91 -8.61 11.70
C PRO A 93 7.67 -7.97 11.07
N PHE A 94 6.91 -8.75 10.32
CA PHE A 94 5.64 -8.33 9.74
C PHE A 94 4.64 -9.49 9.71
N MET A 95 3.37 -9.14 9.52
CA MET A 95 2.29 -10.06 9.18
C MET A 95 1.79 -9.70 7.77
N SER A 96 1.50 -10.72 6.96
CA SER A 96 0.86 -10.57 5.65
C SER A 96 -0.55 -11.13 5.69
N MET A 97 -1.50 -10.39 5.13
CA MET A 97 -2.89 -10.81 4.93
C MET A 97 -3.27 -10.57 3.47
N PRO A 98 -4.29 -11.26 2.93
CA PRO A 98 -4.85 -10.89 1.62
C PRO A 98 -5.28 -9.42 1.62
N ALA A 99 -4.96 -8.71 0.54
CA ALA A 99 -5.45 -7.35 0.32
C ALA A 99 -6.95 -7.40 -0.04
N PRO A 100 -7.72 -6.33 0.22
CA PRO A 100 -9.12 -6.24 -0.20
C PRO A 100 -9.34 -6.45 -1.70
N GLU A 101 -8.31 -6.14 -2.51
CA GLU A 101 -8.28 -6.34 -3.95
C GLU A 101 -8.13 -7.82 -4.38
N GLU A 102 -7.63 -8.68 -3.49
CA GLU A 102 -7.47 -10.10 -3.78
C GLU A 102 -8.80 -10.82 -3.59
N ILE A 103 -9.42 -11.25 -4.70
CA ILE A 103 -10.66 -12.02 -4.65
C ILE A 103 -10.34 -13.41 -4.10
N THR A 104 -10.80 -13.71 -2.89
CA THR A 104 -10.75 -15.04 -2.32
C THR A 104 -11.64 -15.98 -3.17
N PRO A 105 -11.13 -17.13 -3.67
CA PRO A 105 -11.98 -18.12 -4.35
C PRO A 105 -12.95 -18.73 -3.32
N GLY A 106 -14.13 -18.13 -3.17
CA GLY A 106 -15.16 -18.56 -2.21
C GLY A 106 -16.16 -17.49 -1.77
N GLU A 107 -15.90 -16.20 -2.01
CA GLU A 107 -16.84 -15.10 -1.68
C GLU A 107 -17.66 -14.61 -2.87
N ALA A 108 -17.45 -15.18 -4.06
CA ALA A 108 -18.25 -14.88 -5.24
C ALA A 108 -19.43 -15.85 -5.36
N GLU A 109 -20.25 -16.00 -4.33
CA GLU A 109 -21.58 -16.66 -4.37
C GLU A 109 -22.30 -16.49 -3.02
N ASP A 110 -23.00 -15.37 -2.85
CA ASP A 110 -24.29 -15.28 -2.12
C ASP A 110 -25.07 -14.01 -2.55
#